data_AF-A0A7C2HIJ5-F1
#
_entry.id   AF-A0A7C2HIJ5-F1
#
_cell.length_a   1.000
_cell.length_b   1.000
_cell.length_c   1.000
_cell.angle_alpha   90.00
_cell.angle_beta   90.00
_cell.angle_gamma   90.00
#
_symmetry.space_group_name_H-M   'P 1'
#
loop_
_entity.id
_entity.type
_entity.pdbx_description
1 polymer ?
#
loop_
_entity_poly.entity_id
_entity_poly.type
_entity_poly.pdbx_seq_one_letter_code
_entity_poly.pdbx_strand_id
1 'polypeptide(L)'
;MLDREEVRGLLEAVVLVVPCNACGQELEVTLGQVAGSHDALCAGCLARGESECPAMAYARLLDRETIEGLAAAWAQLQEHARRAGGRVLIRPLPEGA
;
A
#
# COMPACT_ATOMS: atom_id res chain seq x y z
N MET A 1 16.88 -3.49 -13.02
CA MET A 1 15.41 -3.47 -12.89
C MET A 1 15.11 -4.09 -11.56
N LEU A 2 14.56 -3.30 -10.64
CA LEU A 2 14.14 -3.78 -9.31
C LEU A 2 13.04 -4.82 -9.52
N ASP A 3 13.05 -5.88 -8.73
CA ASP A 3 12.07 -6.94 -8.89
C ASP A 3 10.69 -6.39 -8.52
N ARG A 4 9.78 -6.33 -9.50
CA ARG A 4 8.40 -5.85 -9.29
C ARG A 4 7.70 -6.67 -8.19
N GLU A 5 8.14 -7.91 -7.99
CA GLU A 5 7.59 -8.79 -6.96
C GLU A 5 7.97 -8.36 -5.53
N GLU A 6 9.18 -7.85 -5.31
CA GLU A 6 9.63 -7.40 -4.00
C GLU A 6 8.93 -6.10 -3.56
N VAL A 7 8.72 -5.17 -4.49
CA VAL A 7 7.95 -3.95 -4.22
C VAL A 7 6.49 -4.29 -3.93
N ARG A 8 5.89 -5.23 -4.67
CA ARG A 8 4.54 -5.73 -4.36
C ARG A 8 4.50 -6.35 -2.97
N GLY A 9 5.51 -7.16 -2.61
CA GLY A 9 5.61 -7.77 -1.28
C GLY A 9 5.63 -6.73 -0.15
N LEU A 10 6.33 -5.60 -0.33
CA LEU A 10 6.27 -4.48 0.62
C LEU A 10 4.86 -3.90 0.73
N LEU A 11 4.22 -3.58 -0.40
CA LEU A 11 2.90 -2.94 -0.40
C LEU A 11 1.82 -3.81 0.23
N GLU A 12 1.96 -5.14 0.15
CA GLU A 12 1.06 -6.06 0.85
C GLU A 12 1.41 -6.25 2.35
N ALA A 13 2.67 -6.01 2.74
CA ALA A 13 3.10 -6.14 4.12
C ALA A 13 2.76 -4.92 4.99
N VAL A 14 2.49 -3.76 4.38
CA VAL A 14 2.14 -2.52 5.09
C VAL A 14 0.62 -2.38 5.14
N VAL A 15 0.07 -2.45 6.35
CA VAL A 15 -1.37 -2.36 6.62
C VAL A 15 -1.70 -1.02 7.27
N LEU A 16 -2.68 -0.32 6.71
CA LEU A 16 -3.35 0.82 7.33
C LEU A 16 -4.52 0.29 8.15
N VAL A 17 -4.55 0.64 9.44
CA VAL A 17 -5.70 0.37 10.32
C VAL A 17 -6.48 1.67 10.45
N VAL A 18 -7.71 1.69 9.94
CA VAL A 18 -8.57 2.88 9.94
C VAL A 18 -9.97 2.54 10.44
N PRO A 19 -10.68 3.44 11.12
CA PRO A 19 -12.05 3.18 11.52
C PRO A 19 -12.98 3.13 10.31
N CYS A 20 -13.87 2.15 10.27
CA CYS A 20 -14.92 2.07 9.26
C CYS A 20 -15.99 3.14 9.52
N ASN A 21 -16.21 4.05 8.57
CA ASN A 21 -17.22 5.10 8.68
C ASN A 21 -18.67 4.58 8.82
N ALA A 22 -18.93 3.31 8.45
CA ALA A 22 -20.27 2.71 8.52
C ALA A 22 -20.55 1.99 9.85
N CYS A 23 -19.59 1.24 10.40
CA CYS A 23 -19.81 0.41 11.59
C CYS A 23 -18.88 0.75 12.78
N GLY A 24 -17.93 1.67 12.61
CA GLY A 24 -16.98 2.09 13.64
C GLY A 24 -15.92 1.05 14.02
N GLN A 25 -15.94 -0.13 13.40
CA GLN A 25 -14.92 -1.17 13.61
C GLN A 25 -13.62 -0.82 12.89
N GLU A 26 -12.50 -1.37 13.35
CA GLU A 26 -11.22 -1.25 12.66
C GLU A 26 -11.26 -2.00 11.32
N LEU A 27 -10.75 -1.34 10.29
CA LEU A 27 -10.59 -1.88 8.95
C LEU A 27 -9.10 -1.90 8.62
N GLU A 28 -8.62 -3.07 8.23
CA GLU A 28 -7.28 -3.26 7.71
C GLU A 28 -7.27 -3.13 6.19
N VAL A 29 -6.40 -2.26 5.67
CA VAL A 29 -6.22 -2.03 4.24
C VAL A 29 -4.73 -2.03 3.90
N THR A 30 -4.29 -2.90 2.98
CA THR A 30 -2.89 -2.91 2.55
C THR A 30 -2.59 -1.71 1.64
N LEU A 31 -1.33 -1.26 1.60
CA LEU A 31 -0.94 -0.26 0.60
C LEU A 31 -1.10 -0.77 -0.84
N GLY A 32 -1.04 -2.09 -1.06
CA GLY A 32 -1.35 -2.73 -2.34
C GLY A 32 -2.80 -2.48 -2.76
N GLN A 33 -3.76 -2.61 -1.84
CA GLN A 33 -5.17 -2.30 -2.09
C GLN A 33 -5.39 -0.81 -2.39
N VAL A 34 -4.69 0.09 -1.69
CA VAL A 34 -4.76 1.53 -1.97
C VAL A 34 -4.17 1.85 -3.35
N ALA A 35 -3.02 1.27 -3.71
CA ALA A 35 -2.40 1.46 -5.02
C ALA A 35 -3.30 0.96 -6.15
N GLY A 36 -3.86 -0.25 -6.02
CA GLY A 36 -4.80 -0.79 -7.01
C GLY A 36 -6.08 0.04 -7.13
N SER A 37 -6.47 0.71 -6.05
CA SER A 37 -7.61 1.63 -6.08
C SER A 37 -7.33 2.89 -6.88
N HIS A 38 -6.12 3.45 -6.81
CA HIS A 38 -5.70 4.54 -7.70
C HIS A 38 -5.72 4.12 -9.17
N ASP A 39 -5.21 2.93 -9.48
CA ASP A 39 -5.21 2.41 -10.85
C ASP A 39 -6.64 2.22 -11.39
N ALA A 40 -7.55 1.71 -10.57
CA ALA A 40 -8.96 1.56 -10.92
C ALA A 40 -9.67 2.90 -11.17
N LEU A 41 -9.33 3.95 -10.41
CA LEU A 41 -9.85 5.30 -10.65
C LEU A 41 -9.28 5.91 -11.94
N CYS A 42 -7.99 5.76 -12.19
CA CYS A 42 -7.35 6.19 -13.44
C CYS A 42 -7.96 5.50 -14.67
N ALA A 43 -8.45 4.27 -14.53
CA ALA A 43 -9.14 3.53 -15.60
C ALA A 43 -10.56 4.03 -15.92
N GLY A 44 -11.08 5.04 -15.20
CA GLY A 44 -12.35 5.71 -15.54
C GLY A 44 -13.59 5.13 -14.86
N CYS A 45 -13.54 4.87 -13.55
CA CYS A 45 -14.69 4.40 -12.78
C CYS A 45 -15.88 5.37 -12.85
N LEU A 46 -17.10 4.85 -13.11
CA LEU A 46 -18.34 5.64 -13.26
C LEU A 46 -19.14 5.82 -11.95
N ALA A 47 -18.64 5.34 -10.82
CA ALA A 47 -19.33 5.43 -9.54
C ALA A 47 -19.49 6.87 -9.05
N ARG A 48 -20.59 7.14 -8.33
CA ARG A 48 -20.94 8.51 -7.88
C ARG A 48 -20.62 8.78 -6.42
N GLY A 49 -20.20 7.76 -5.66
CA GLY A 49 -19.84 7.91 -4.25
C GLY A 49 -19.05 6.72 -3.71
N GLU A 50 -18.46 6.89 -2.52
CA GLU A 50 -17.59 5.90 -1.87
C GLU A 50 -18.32 4.60 -1.52
N SER A 51 -19.60 4.66 -1.15
CA SER A 51 -20.41 3.46 -0.88
C SER A 51 -20.70 2.63 -2.12
N GLU A 52 -20.59 3.23 -3.31
CA GLU A 52 -20.76 2.55 -4.60
C GLU A 52 -19.42 2.06 -5.16
N CYS A 53 -18.29 2.58 -4.66
CA CYS A 53 -16.96 2.24 -5.14
C CYS A 53 -15.95 2.13 -4.00
N PRO A 54 -15.62 0.89 -3.58
CA PRO A 54 -14.57 0.63 -2.60
C PRO A 54 -13.22 1.25 -3.01
N ALA A 55 -12.91 1.31 -4.31
CA ALA A 55 -11.69 1.95 -4.79
C ALA A 55 -11.65 3.46 -4.51
N MET A 56 -12.78 4.17 -4.58
CA MET A 56 -12.82 5.57 -4.16
C MET A 56 -12.50 5.74 -2.68
N ALA A 57 -13.02 4.85 -1.84
CA ALA A 57 -12.79 4.90 -0.40
C ALA A 57 -11.31 4.69 -0.07
N TYR A 58 -10.68 3.67 -0.65
CA TYR A 58 -9.28 3.36 -0.36
C TYR A 58 -8.30 4.35 -0.97
N ALA A 59 -8.52 4.82 -2.20
CA ALA A 59 -7.63 5.80 -2.84
C ALA A 59 -7.54 7.15 -2.09
N ARG A 60 -8.52 7.46 -1.23
CA ARG A 60 -8.49 8.65 -0.37
C ARG A 60 -7.69 8.46 0.91
N LEU A 61 -7.36 7.24 1.31
CA LEU A 61 -6.59 6.97 2.52
C LEU A 61 -5.15 7.47 2.40
N LEU A 62 -4.57 7.36 1.21
CA LEU A 62 -3.21 7.80 0.91
C LEU A 62 -3.11 8.18 -0.56
N ASP A 63 -2.44 9.30 -0.86
CA ASP A 63 -2.20 9.68 -2.24
C ASP A 63 -1.19 8.75 -2.94
N ARG A 64 -1.26 8.76 -4.27
CA ARG A 64 -0.41 7.94 -5.12
C ARG A 64 1.08 8.28 -4.98
N GLU A 65 1.41 9.55 -4.79
CA GLU A 65 2.80 10.03 -4.67
C GLU A 65 3.49 9.42 -3.44
N THR A 66 2.77 9.35 -2.32
CA THR A 66 3.29 8.78 -1.07
C THR A 66 3.59 7.29 -1.23
N ILE A 67 2.71 6.54 -1.90
CA ILE A 67 2.90 5.10 -2.17
C ILE A 67 4.11 4.89 -3.10
N GLU A 68 4.18 5.67 -4.17
CA GLU A 68 5.29 5.60 -5.14
C GLU A 68 6.62 6.00 -4.48
N GLY A 69 6.61 7.01 -3.60
CA GLY A 69 7.76 7.42 -2.81
C GLY A 69 8.27 6.31 -1.89
N LEU A 70 7.38 5.61 -1.19
CA LEU A 70 7.75 4.44 -0.37
C LEU A 70 8.34 3.31 -1.23
N ALA A 71 7.69 2.97 -2.35
CA ALA A 71 8.16 1.94 -3.26
C ALA A 71 9.56 2.26 -3.80
N ALA A 72 9.82 3.52 -4.15
CA ALA A 72 11.13 4.00 -4.60
C ALA A 72 12.18 3.91 -3.49
N ALA A 73 11.85 4.33 -2.27
CA ALA A 73 12.75 4.24 -1.12
C ALA A 73 13.11 2.78 -0.79
N TRP A 74 12.11 1.89 -0.81
CA TRP A 74 12.33 0.45 -0.60
C TRP A 74 13.25 -0.15 -1.66
N ALA A 75 12.99 0.15 -2.92
CA ALA A 75 13.85 -0.24 -4.01
C ALA A 75 15.31 0.21 -3.82
N GLN A 76 15.53 1.45 -3.37
CA GLN A 76 16.87 1.94 -3.05
C GLN A 76 17.51 1.14 -1.91
N LEU A 77 16.78 0.87 -0.82
CA LEU A 77 17.28 0.05 0.28
C LEU A 77 17.71 -1.35 -0.19
N GLN A 78 16.90 -2.00 -1.03
CA GLN A 78 17.21 -3.32 -1.59
C GLN A 78 18.50 -3.29 -2.41
N GLU A 79 18.66 -2.28 -3.26
CA GLU A 79 19.87 -2.12 -4.06
C GLU A 79 21.11 -1.87 -3.18
N HIS A 80 20.99 -1.04 -2.14
CA HIS A 80 22.08 -0.80 -1.19
C HIS A 80 22.48 -2.07 -0.43
N ALA A 81 21.50 -2.83 0.08
CA ALA A 81 21.77 -4.10 0.76
C ALA A 81 22.42 -5.11 -0.18
N ARG A 82 21.91 -5.24 -1.41
CA ARG A 82 22.45 -6.15 -2.43
C ARG A 82 23.91 -5.83 -2.76
N ARG A 83 24.27 -4.55 -2.89
CA ARG A 83 25.66 -4.11 -3.11
C ARG A 83 26.61 -4.49 -1.96
N ALA A 84 26.08 -4.59 -0.74
CA ALA A 84 26.82 -5.06 0.43
C ALA A 84 26.79 -6.61 0.58
N GLY A 85 26.23 -7.35 -0.38
CA GLY A 85 26.04 -8.80 -0.27
C GLY A 85 24.94 -9.23 0.71
N GLY A 86 24.08 -8.30 1.13
CA GLY A 86 22.96 -8.51 2.04
C GLY A 86 21.60 -8.46 1.35
N ARG A 87 20.54 -8.43 2.18
CA ARG A 87 19.14 -8.30 1.77
C ARG A 87 18.35 -7.50 2.80
N VAL A 88 17.25 -6.89 2.37
CA VAL A 88 16.31 -6.20 3.26
C VAL A 88 15.16 -7.15 3.60
N LEU A 89 14.66 -7.09 4.84
CA LEU A 89 13.55 -7.90 5.32
C LEU A 89 12.60 -7.02 6.13
N ILE A 90 11.29 -7.28 6.03
CA ILE A 90 10.29 -6.71 6.93
C ILE A 90 10.14 -7.69 8.10
N ARG A 91 10.26 -7.18 9.33
CA ARG A 91 9.99 -7.96 10.52
C ARG A 91 8.53 -7.72 10.95
N PRO A 92 7.76 -8.78 11.28
CA PRO A 92 6.45 -8.59 11.87
C PRO A 92 6.58 -7.84 13.20
N LEU A 93 5.68 -6.88 13.44
CA LEU A 93 5.55 -6.27 14.76
C LEU A 93 4.92 -7.30 15.71
N PRO A 94 5.35 -7.36 16.98
CA PRO A 94 4.66 -8.17 17.97
C PRO A 94 3.24 -7.62 18.18
N GLU A 95 2.26 -8.52 18.26
CA GLU A 95 0.88 -8.14 18.60
C GLU A 95 0.85 -7.54 20.02
N GLY A 96 0.33 -6.32 20.17
CA GLY A 96 0.07 -5.68 21.47
C GLY A 96 1.12 -4.71 22.03
N ALA A 97 1.87 -4.00 21.17
CA ALA A 97 2.74 -2.89 21.58
C ALA A 97 1.99 -1.54 21.66
#